data_AF-A0A2S8Q5L3-F1
#
_entry.id   AF-A0A2S8Q5L3-F1
#
_cell.length_a   1.000
_cell.length_b   1.000
_cell.length_c   1.000
_cell.angle_alpha   90.00
_cell.angle_beta   90.00
_cell.angle_gamma   90.00
#
_symmetry.space_group_name_H-M   'P 1'
#
loop_
_entity.id
_entity.type
_entity.pdbx_description
1 polymer ?
#
loop_
_entity_poly.entity_id
_entity_poly.type
_entity_poly.pdbx_seq_one_letter_code
_entity_poly.pdbx_strand_id
1 'polypeptide(L)'
;MSNITVTINDGDLRRGLRALELATNDLTLAMRKIAGTLSAETAFNFEAEGRPAWIPSVAAKERGGQTLQKTARLMRSVSTRYDSHTAVVGTNLVYGRIHQLGGKAGRNQSLLLPARPYLPVTEQGELSPEAVRAVLSTIQRHLESAAHR
;
A
#
# COMPACT_ATOMS: atom_id res chain seq x y z
N MET A 1 11.95 -46.06 11.98
CA MET A 1 11.78 -45.25 10.76
C MET A 1 13.14 -45.04 10.14
N SER A 2 13.34 -45.46 8.90
CA SER A 2 14.61 -45.29 8.19
C SER A 2 14.66 -43.89 7.58
N ASN A 3 15.64 -43.08 7.95
CA ASN A 3 15.85 -41.75 7.36
C ASN A 3 16.88 -41.84 6.23
N ILE A 4 16.58 -41.22 5.09
CA ILE A 4 17.55 -40.99 4.02
C ILE A 4 18.07 -39.56 4.20
N THR A 5 19.39 -39.41 4.28
CA THR A 5 20.05 -38.09 4.35
C THR A 5 20.58 -37.73 2.97
N VAL A 6 20.06 -36.64 2.40
CA VAL A 6 20.52 -36.11 1.10
C VAL A 6 21.50 -34.97 1.34
N THR A 7 22.66 -35.00 0.68
CA THR A 7 23.66 -33.93 0.76
C THR A 7 23.57 -33.04 -0.47
N ILE A 8 23.31 -31.74 -0.27
CA ILE A 8 23.29 -30.74 -1.34
C ILE A 8 24.72 -30.29 -1.65
N ASN A 9 25.30 -30.79 -2.74
CA ASN A 9 26.65 -30.42 -3.18
C ASN A 9 26.67 -29.55 -4.44
N ASP A 10 25.51 -29.31 -5.04
CA ASP A 10 25.40 -28.45 -6.21
C ASP A 10 25.69 -26.98 -5.88
N GLY A 11 26.57 -26.35 -6.65
CA GLY A 11 27.03 -25.00 -6.42
C GLY A 11 25.93 -23.95 -6.63
N ASP A 12 25.01 -24.19 -7.56
CA ASP A 12 23.92 -23.29 -7.88
C ASP A 12 22.86 -23.36 -6.76
N LEU A 13 22.55 -24.57 -6.30
CA LEU A 13 21.64 -24.78 -5.18
C LEU A 13 22.16 -24.13 -3.88
N ARG A 14 23.48 -24.20 -3.60
CA ARG A 14 24.10 -23.50 -2.47
C ARG A 14 24.08 -21.98 -2.59
N ARG A 15 24.14 -21.43 -3.82
CA ARG A 15 24.01 -19.98 -4.03
C ARG A 15 22.57 -19.53 -3.77
N GLY A 16 21.59 -20.24 -4.31
CA GLY A 16 20.17 -19.95 -4.06
C GLY A 16 19.81 -19.97 -2.57
N LEU A 17 20.29 -20.97 -1.81
CA LEU A 17 20.06 -21.05 -0.36
C LEU A 17 20.67 -19.87 0.41
N ARG A 18 21.89 -19.44 0.06
CA ARG A 18 22.53 -18.25 0.67
C ARG A 18 21.81 -16.97 0.31
N ALA A 19 21.37 -16.83 -0.94
CA ALA A 19 20.64 -15.65 -1.37
C ALA A 19 19.28 -15.54 -0.66
N LEU A 20 18.62 -16.68 -0.41
CA LEU A 20 17.41 -16.74 0.42
C LEU A 20 17.69 -16.32 1.87
N GLU A 21 18.74 -16.85 2.49
CA GLU A 21 19.15 -16.49 3.87
C GLU A 21 19.43 -14.99 4.01
N LEU A 22 20.15 -14.40 3.06
CA LEU A 22 20.42 -12.96 3.06
C LEU A 22 19.14 -12.14 2.87
N ALA A 23 18.22 -12.59 2.03
CA ALA A 23 16.96 -11.91 1.78
C ALA A 23 15.98 -11.95 2.95
N THR A 24 16.12 -12.91 3.87
CA THR A 24 15.31 -12.98 5.09
C THR A 24 15.94 -12.25 6.28
N ASN A 25 17.26 -12.02 6.25
CA ASN A 25 17.98 -11.36 7.35
C ASN A 25 17.84 -9.82 7.33
N ASP A 26 17.76 -9.20 6.15
CA ASP A 26 17.48 -7.77 6.00
C ASP A 26 16.29 -7.52 5.07
N LEU A 27 15.13 -7.29 5.67
CA LEU A 27 13.90 -7.01 4.93
C LEU A 27 13.80 -5.55 4.46
N THR A 28 14.80 -4.68 4.66
CA THR A 28 14.73 -3.26 4.26
C THR A 28 14.37 -3.11 2.79
N LEU A 29 14.95 -3.93 1.91
CA LEU A 29 14.62 -3.91 0.48
C LEU A 29 13.23 -4.46 0.18
N ALA A 30 12.72 -5.42 0.96
CA ALA A 30 11.36 -5.90 0.84
C ALA A 30 10.36 -4.83 1.29
N MET A 31 10.59 -4.22 2.46
CA MET A 31 9.76 -3.14 3.01
C MET A 31 9.75 -1.89 2.11
N ARG A 32 10.89 -1.54 1.50
CA ARG A 32 10.95 -0.51 0.46
C ARG A 32 10.01 -0.80 -0.71
N LYS A 33 10.01 -2.04 -1.21
CA LYS A 33 9.12 -2.44 -2.31
C LYS A 33 7.66 -2.41 -1.86
N ILE A 34 7.35 -2.91 -0.66
CA ILE A 34 6.00 -2.86 -0.07
C ILE A 34 5.52 -1.41 0.05
N ALA A 35 6.34 -0.50 0.57
CA ALA A 35 6.04 0.92 0.63
C ALA A 35 5.74 1.51 -0.75
N GLY A 36 6.53 1.15 -1.77
CA GLY A 36 6.25 1.52 -3.16
C GLY A 36 4.89 1.01 -3.64
N THR A 37 4.55 -0.23 -3.34
CA THR A 37 3.24 -0.83 -3.67
C THR A 37 2.08 -0.11 -2.98
N LEU A 38 2.19 0.21 -1.69
CA LEU A 38 1.17 0.96 -0.96
C LEU A 38 0.96 2.37 -1.56
N SER A 39 2.04 3.01 -1.99
CA SER A 39 1.97 4.29 -2.71
C SER A 39 1.24 4.16 -4.05
N ALA A 40 1.52 3.10 -4.80
CA ALA A 40 0.88 2.83 -6.09
C ALA A 40 -0.61 2.52 -5.92
N GLU A 41 -0.98 1.65 -4.98
CA GLU A 41 -2.39 1.36 -4.67
C GLU A 41 -3.16 2.62 -4.24
N THR A 42 -2.53 3.50 -3.46
CA THR A 42 -3.13 4.81 -3.14
C THR A 42 -3.38 5.65 -4.39
N ALA A 43 -2.42 5.70 -5.32
CA ALA A 43 -2.57 6.44 -6.56
C ALA A 43 -3.69 5.85 -7.44
N PHE A 44 -3.78 4.52 -7.54
CA PHE A 44 -4.86 3.84 -8.25
C PHE A 44 -6.23 4.09 -7.63
N ASN A 45 -6.32 4.21 -6.30
CA ASN A 45 -7.56 4.60 -5.64
C ASN A 45 -8.00 6.01 -6.02
N PHE A 46 -7.07 6.98 -6.14
CA PHE A 46 -7.42 8.31 -6.65
C PHE A 46 -7.87 8.26 -8.11
N GLU A 47 -7.12 7.58 -8.98
CA GLU A 47 -7.42 7.46 -10.41
C GLU A 47 -8.80 6.84 -10.66
N ALA A 48 -9.14 5.78 -9.91
CA ALA A 48 -10.43 5.09 -9.99
C ALA A 48 -11.58 5.83 -9.29
N GLU A 49 -11.34 7.02 -8.71
CA GLU A 49 -12.27 7.72 -7.82
C GLU A 49 -12.79 6.85 -6.67
N GLY A 50 -11.93 6.02 -6.09
CA GLY A 50 -12.21 5.16 -4.94
C GLY A 50 -12.36 3.68 -5.28
N ARG A 51 -12.07 2.83 -4.28
CA ARG A 51 -12.34 1.39 -4.29
C ARG A 51 -12.89 0.97 -2.91
N PRO A 52 -14.22 0.92 -2.73
CA PRO A 52 -15.29 1.16 -3.71
C PRO A 52 -15.37 2.64 -4.16
N ALA A 53 -16.01 2.86 -5.32
CA ALA A 53 -16.12 4.19 -5.93
C ALA A 53 -16.79 5.19 -4.98
N TRP A 54 -16.21 6.39 -4.88
CA TRP A 54 -16.69 7.49 -4.07
C TRP A 54 -17.92 8.13 -4.70
N ILE A 55 -18.79 8.67 -3.85
CA ILE A 55 -19.88 9.53 -4.31
C ILE A 55 -19.26 10.82 -4.87
N PRO A 56 -19.52 11.18 -6.15
CA PRO A 56 -18.94 12.37 -6.73
C PRO A 56 -19.38 13.64 -5.99
N SER A 57 -18.43 14.48 -5.59
CA SER A 57 -18.75 15.74 -4.88
C SER A 57 -19.43 16.75 -5.82
N VAL A 58 -20.33 17.58 -5.27
CA VAL A 58 -21.02 18.64 -6.04
C VAL A 58 -20.03 19.52 -6.80
N ALA A 59 -18.98 19.99 -6.11
CA ALA A 59 -17.94 20.80 -6.73
C ALA A 59 -17.20 20.06 -7.87
N ALA A 60 -17.02 18.74 -7.76
CA ALA A 60 -16.40 17.93 -8.82
C ALA A 60 -17.32 17.85 -10.06
N LYS A 61 -18.62 17.65 -9.85
CA LYS A 61 -19.63 17.69 -10.91
C LYS A 61 -19.67 19.05 -11.62
N GLU A 62 -19.74 20.14 -10.86
CA GLU A 62 -19.80 21.52 -11.40
C GLU A 62 -18.58 21.88 -12.25
N ARG A 63 -17.39 21.38 -11.89
CA ARG A 63 -16.16 21.62 -12.66
C ARG A 63 -15.93 20.63 -13.81
N GLY A 64 -16.75 19.57 -13.92
CA GLY A 64 -16.49 18.45 -14.83
C GLY A 64 -15.19 17.71 -14.52
N GLY A 65 -14.85 17.53 -13.24
CA GLY A 65 -13.59 16.90 -12.81
C GLY A 65 -13.78 15.85 -11.71
N GLN A 66 -12.68 15.33 -11.19
CA GLN A 66 -12.69 14.23 -10.22
C GLN A 66 -12.80 14.70 -8.76
N THR A 67 -13.41 13.86 -7.93
CA THR A 67 -13.54 14.09 -6.49
C THR A 67 -12.17 13.97 -5.79
N LEU A 68 -11.92 14.84 -4.80
CA LEU A 68 -10.62 15.01 -4.11
C LEU A 68 -9.44 15.44 -4.99
N GLN A 69 -9.68 15.79 -6.26
CA GLN A 69 -8.61 16.03 -7.23
C GLN A 69 -8.63 17.42 -7.88
N LYS A 70 -9.32 18.41 -7.31
CA LYS A 70 -9.34 19.80 -7.84
C LYS A 70 -7.93 20.33 -8.16
N THR A 71 -6.99 20.16 -7.23
CA THR A 71 -5.57 20.49 -7.44
C THR A 71 -4.68 19.28 -7.18
N ALA A 72 -5.24 18.10 -6.94
CA ALA A 72 -4.55 16.89 -6.48
C ALA A 72 -3.60 17.06 -5.26
N ARG A 73 -3.79 18.10 -4.43
CA ARG A 73 -2.92 18.34 -3.25
C ARG A 73 -2.91 17.17 -2.27
N LEU A 74 -4.07 16.55 -2.03
CA LEU A 74 -4.17 15.41 -1.12
C LEU A 74 -3.38 14.21 -1.67
N MET A 75 -3.64 13.84 -2.93
CA MET A 75 -2.91 12.77 -3.62
C MET A 75 -1.40 12.99 -3.57
N ARG A 76 -0.91 14.19 -3.92
CA ARG A 76 0.53 14.52 -3.90
C ARG A 76 1.15 14.56 -2.51
N SER A 77 0.36 14.71 -1.46
CA SER A 77 0.85 14.72 -0.08
C SER A 77 1.00 13.32 0.52
N VAL A 78 0.50 12.29 -0.17
CA VAL A 78 0.69 10.92 0.25
C VAL A 78 2.17 10.59 0.10
N SER A 79 2.76 10.10 1.18
CA SER A 79 4.15 9.70 1.23
C SER A 79 4.27 8.37 1.96
N THR A 80 5.41 7.71 1.74
CA THR A 80 5.71 6.45 2.39
C THR A 80 7.03 6.51 3.14
N ARG A 81 7.14 5.67 4.16
CA ARG A 81 8.37 5.45 4.92
C ARG A 81 8.54 3.95 5.12
N TYR A 82 9.77 3.51 5.30
CA TYR A 82 10.06 2.11 5.57
C TYR A 82 11.34 1.97 6.39
N ASP A 83 11.44 0.87 7.12
CA ASP A 83 12.65 0.36 7.74
C ASP A 83 12.73 -1.17 7.50
N SER A 84 13.60 -1.89 8.20
CA SER A 84 13.72 -3.34 8.06
C SER A 84 12.52 -4.15 8.59
N HIS A 85 11.55 -3.52 9.24
CA HIS A 85 10.40 -4.20 9.87
C HIS A 85 9.05 -3.62 9.44
N THR A 86 9.01 -2.37 8.98
CA THR A 86 7.78 -1.64 8.73
C THR A 86 7.76 -0.97 7.36
N ALA A 87 6.55 -0.84 6.82
CA ALA A 87 6.25 0.02 5.67
C ALA A 87 4.99 0.84 6.01
N VAL A 88 5.11 2.16 5.90
CA VAL A 88 4.08 3.12 6.29
C VAL A 88 3.64 3.92 5.07
N VAL A 89 2.34 4.18 4.94
CA VAL A 89 1.75 5.09 3.95
C VAL A 89 0.81 6.07 4.65
N GLY A 90 0.85 7.34 4.25
CA GLY A 90 -0.04 8.34 4.84
C GLY A 90 0.17 9.74 4.30
N THR A 91 -0.57 10.69 4.87
CA THR A 91 -0.48 12.12 4.55
C THR A 91 -0.35 12.93 5.84
N ASN A 92 0.35 14.05 5.78
CA ASN A 92 0.43 15.03 6.86
C ASN A 92 -0.68 16.09 6.80
N LEU A 93 -1.59 16.03 5.81
CA LEU A 93 -2.67 17.00 5.70
C LEU A 93 -3.75 16.69 6.73
N VAL A 94 -4.07 17.69 7.57
CA VAL A 94 -5.07 17.59 8.64
C VAL A 94 -6.43 17.08 8.13
N TYR A 95 -6.84 17.53 6.94
CA TYR A 95 -8.10 17.13 6.34
C TYR A 95 -8.07 15.73 5.67
N GLY A 96 -6.91 15.08 5.60
CA GLY A 96 -6.80 13.73 5.04
C GLY A 96 -7.62 12.71 5.83
N ARG A 97 -7.57 12.77 7.17
CA ARG A 97 -8.32 11.87 8.05
C ARG A 97 -9.83 11.91 7.79
N ILE A 98 -10.42 13.11 7.72
CA ILE A 98 -11.87 13.25 7.53
C ILE A 98 -12.31 12.80 6.12
N HIS A 99 -11.42 12.86 5.12
CA HIS A 99 -11.70 12.26 3.82
C HIS A 99 -11.56 10.74 3.84
N GLN A 100 -10.55 10.18 4.52
CA GLN A 100 -10.37 8.73 4.62
C GLN A 100 -11.57 8.06 5.31
N LEU A 101 -11.98 8.59 6.46
CA LEU A 101 -12.95 7.94 7.35
C LEU A 101 -14.36 8.54 7.30
N GLY A 102 -14.54 9.69 6.64
CA GLY A 102 -15.79 10.45 6.73
C GLY A 102 -16.01 11.01 8.13
N GLY A 103 -17.22 11.52 8.38
CA GLY A 103 -17.67 12.02 9.67
C GLY A 103 -18.10 13.48 9.65
N LYS A 104 -18.30 14.06 10.84
CA LYS A 104 -18.81 15.43 10.96
C LYS A 104 -17.74 16.47 10.62
N ALA A 105 -18.13 17.48 9.86
CA ALA A 105 -17.29 18.56 9.37
C ALA A 105 -18.09 19.88 9.26
N GLY A 106 -17.40 20.95 8.85
CA GLY A 106 -18.00 22.28 8.74
C GLY A 106 -18.09 23.02 10.07
N ARG A 107 -18.58 24.27 10.03
CA ARG A 107 -18.77 25.09 11.23
C ARG A 107 -19.72 24.38 12.18
N ASN A 108 -19.32 24.23 13.45
CA ASN A 108 -20.08 23.51 14.47
C ASN A 108 -20.47 22.08 14.08
N GLN A 109 -19.67 21.39 13.25
CA GLN A 109 -19.91 20.00 12.86
C GLN A 109 -21.28 19.77 12.15
N SER A 110 -21.79 20.81 11.47
CA SER A 110 -23.12 20.81 10.87
C SER A 110 -23.27 19.92 9.63
N LEU A 111 -22.17 19.42 9.06
CA LEU A 111 -22.16 18.62 7.84
C LEU A 111 -21.64 17.23 8.11
N LEU A 112 -22.33 16.20 7.62
CA LEU A 112 -21.80 14.83 7.59
C LEU A 112 -21.14 14.57 6.23
N LEU A 113 -19.82 14.37 6.22
CA LEU A 113 -19.08 13.98 5.02
C LEU A 113 -19.04 12.46 4.89
N PRO A 114 -19.35 11.91 3.70
CA PRO A 114 -19.13 10.49 3.44
C PRO A 114 -17.64 10.18 3.39
N ALA A 115 -17.27 8.97 3.80
CA ALA A 115 -15.93 8.43 3.65
C ALA A 115 -15.54 8.33 2.17
N ARG A 116 -14.29 8.65 1.90
CA ARG A 116 -13.64 8.56 0.59
C ARG A 116 -12.28 7.91 0.82
N PRO A 117 -12.26 6.61 1.17
CA PRO A 117 -11.01 5.92 1.49
C PRO A 117 -10.11 5.94 0.26
N TYR A 118 -8.95 6.58 0.40
CA TYR A 118 -7.94 6.68 -0.64
C TYR A 118 -6.69 5.88 -0.26
N LEU A 119 -6.38 5.78 1.03
CA LEU A 119 -5.35 4.86 1.50
C LEU A 119 -5.83 3.41 1.30
N PRO A 120 -4.91 2.48 0.98
CA PRO A 120 -5.19 1.07 0.74
C PRO A 120 -5.47 0.29 2.04
N VAL A 121 -6.31 0.86 2.91
CA VAL A 121 -6.66 0.31 4.21
C VAL A 121 -8.18 0.32 4.42
N THR A 122 -8.67 -0.67 5.15
CA THR A 122 -10.05 -0.78 5.61
C THR A 122 -10.32 0.22 6.74
N GLU A 123 -11.58 0.35 7.13
CA GLU A 123 -11.97 1.17 8.28
C GLU A 123 -11.36 0.67 9.60
N GLN A 124 -11.04 -0.62 9.68
CA GLN A 124 -10.39 -1.27 10.82
C GLN A 124 -8.87 -1.06 10.84
N GLY A 125 -8.30 -0.44 9.80
CA GLY A 125 -6.86 -0.21 9.67
C GLY A 125 -6.08 -1.40 9.10
N GLU A 126 -6.77 -2.41 8.57
CA GLU A 126 -6.14 -3.53 7.84
C GLU A 126 -5.93 -3.15 6.37
N LEU A 127 -5.09 -3.87 5.63
CA LEU A 127 -4.95 -3.63 4.19
C LEU A 127 -6.25 -3.99 3.45
N SER A 128 -6.59 -3.22 2.40
CA SER A 128 -7.69 -3.61 1.52
C SER A 128 -7.37 -4.91 0.76
N PRO A 129 -8.37 -5.69 0.32
CA PRO A 129 -8.12 -6.95 -0.41
C PRO A 129 -7.21 -6.79 -1.63
N GLU A 130 -7.36 -5.69 -2.38
CA GLU A 130 -6.54 -5.32 -3.53
C GLU A 130 -5.08 -5.12 -3.10
N ALA A 131 -4.89 -4.37 -2.02
CA ALA A 131 -3.57 -4.08 -1.48
C ALA A 131 -2.89 -5.33 -0.92
N VAL A 132 -3.63 -6.22 -0.26
CA VAL A 132 -3.12 -7.53 0.18
C VAL A 132 -2.58 -8.30 -1.01
N ARG A 133 -3.35 -8.42 -2.10
CA ARG A 133 -2.90 -9.12 -3.32
C ARG A 133 -1.66 -8.47 -3.93
N ALA A 134 -1.63 -7.13 -4.01
CA ALA A 134 -0.51 -6.38 -4.57
C ALA A 134 0.77 -6.54 -3.72
N VAL A 135 0.64 -6.50 -2.39
CA VAL A 135 1.75 -6.68 -1.43
C VAL A 135 2.27 -8.12 -1.50
N LEU A 136 1.40 -9.14 -1.48
CA LEU A 136 1.80 -10.54 -1.63
C LEU A 136 2.56 -10.78 -2.93
N SER A 137 2.05 -10.25 -4.04
CA SER A 137 2.71 -10.32 -5.34
C SER A 137 4.09 -9.64 -5.33
N THR A 138 4.24 -8.56 -4.57
CA THR A 138 5.51 -7.85 -4.39
C THR A 138 6.51 -8.68 -3.59
N ILE A 139 6.04 -9.35 -2.53
CA ILE A 139 6.85 -10.25 -1.71
C ILE A 139 7.33 -11.44 -2.54
N GLN A 140 6.44 -12.10 -3.28
CA GLN A 140 6.78 -13.23 -4.16
C GLN A 140 7.87 -12.85 -5.17
N ARG A 141 7.68 -11.75 -5.91
CA ARG A 141 8.71 -11.26 -6.84
C ARG A 141 10.02 -10.92 -6.16
N HIS A 142 9.98 -10.41 -4.92
CA HIS A 142 11.19 -10.11 -4.16
C HIS A 142 11.97 -11.39 -3.84
N LEU A 143 11.29 -12.44 -3.37
CA LEU A 143 11.90 -13.74 -3.06
C LEU A 143 12.46 -14.42 -4.32
N GLU A 144 11.70 -14.41 -5.42
CA GLU A 144 12.18 -14.92 -6.71
C GLU A 144 13.44 -14.17 -7.16
N SER A 145 13.44 -12.83 -7.11
CA SER A 145 14.62 -12.04 -7.49
C SER A 145 15.82 -12.27 -6.57
N ALA A 146 15.60 -12.67 -5.31
CA ALA A 146 16.68 -13.03 -4.41
C ALA A 146 17.27 -14.39 -4.79
N ALA A 147 16.44 -15.40 -5.08
CA ALA A 147 16.91 -16.75 -5.41
C ALA A 147 17.76 -16.83 -6.70
N HIS A 148 17.62 -15.86 -7.61
CA HIS A 148 18.35 -15.81 -8.88
C HIS A 148 19.61 -14.93 -8.84
N ARG A 149 20.00 -14.40 -7.68
CA ARG A 149 21.26 -13.65 -7.50
C ARG A 149 22.36 -14.56 -6.99
#